data_AF-A0A319DF44-F1
#
_entry.id   AF-A0A319DF44-F1
#
_cell.length_a   1.000
_cell.length_b   1.000
_cell.length_c   1.000
_cell.angle_alpha   90.00
_cell.angle_beta   90.00
_cell.angle_gamma   90.00
#
_symmetry.space_group_name_H-M   'P 1'
#
loop_
_entity.id
_entity.type
_entity.pdbx_description
1 polymer ?
#
loop_
_entity_poly.entity_id
_entity_poly.type
_entity_poly.pdbx_seq_one_letter_code
_entity_poly.pdbx_strand_id
1 'polypeptide(L)'
;MVLRKALAEVQQRSRDLVKLFVSSRYEEDLAAGLGVGKVLNMTIKDTEEDLGSFVGSQLEKDLKQALIERAQGMFLWVTLQLEYINDTDRIKTLDDIQIALRSLPATLTQSYTAIHNRIEALGTKAKSVARMTFQWLLGARRILSVAELIAAVGRSPNCSSELSPRDIIDYCCQLVIIDQSTNSFRLAHLTVREYLESLNVYCRPEISLTIAKGCLDVYLGDNGDGLGLRDYAPKYWPVHVEELESTSQRNHIEIPLVDFFTKGEHFEDWLDDLKRVLSYEKDGTWGSTIERKLDALFSPSQSPLFVISCFGFVEVLQTTAVKIQQDLNQKNQHGSAGLYLALVRAI
;
A
#
# COMPACT_ATOMS: atom_id res chain seq x y z
N MET A 1 -40.11 5.78 -61.28
CA MET A 1 -40.32 6.66 -62.45
C MET A 1 -41.29 7.83 -62.17
N VAL A 2 -42.42 7.61 -61.49
CA VAL A 2 -43.42 8.68 -61.17
C VAL A 2 -42.86 9.79 -60.27
N LEU A 3 -42.15 9.44 -59.19
CA LEU A 3 -41.60 10.40 -58.22
C LEU A 3 -40.59 11.38 -58.85
N ARG A 4 -39.73 10.89 -59.75
CA ARG A 4 -38.72 11.70 -60.46
C ARG A 4 -39.36 12.77 -61.34
N LYS A 5 -40.44 12.39 -62.04
CA LYS A 5 -41.16 13.30 -62.94
C LYS A 5 -41.87 14.40 -62.14
N ALA A 6 -42.48 14.04 -61.02
CA ALA A 6 -43.11 15.01 -60.11
C ALA A 6 -42.10 15.99 -59.48
N LEU A 7 -40.94 15.49 -59.02
CA LEU A 7 -39.89 16.34 -58.46
C LEU A 7 -39.31 17.32 -59.51
N ALA A 8 -39.11 16.86 -60.74
CA ALA A 8 -38.66 17.72 -61.84
C ALA A 8 -39.68 18.81 -62.19
N GLU A 9 -40.98 18.49 -62.18
CA GLU A 9 -42.04 19.48 -62.41
C GLU A 9 -42.09 20.55 -61.31
N VAL A 10 -41.94 20.16 -60.04
CA VAL A 10 -41.89 21.09 -58.90
C VAL A 10 -40.66 21.98 -58.99
N GLN A 11 -39.49 21.43 -59.31
CA GLN A 11 -38.26 22.19 -59.48
C GLN A 11 -38.35 23.17 -60.66
N GLN A 12 -39.01 22.79 -61.76
CA GLN A 12 -39.17 23.66 -62.93
C GLN A 12 -40.16 24.79 -62.70
N ARG A 13 -41.26 24.54 -61.97
CA ARG A 13 -42.31 25.54 -61.70
C ARG A 13 -41.95 26.51 -60.57
N SER A 14 -41.05 26.13 -59.67
CA SER A 14 -40.80 26.86 -58.42
C SER A 14 -39.33 27.18 -58.17
N ARG A 15 -38.53 27.38 -59.24
CA ARG A 15 -37.06 27.50 -59.22
C ARG A 15 -36.48 28.38 -58.10
N ASP A 16 -37.18 29.44 -57.70
CA ASP A 16 -36.70 30.41 -56.70
C ASP A 16 -37.54 30.46 -55.40
N LEU A 17 -38.60 29.65 -55.28
CA LEU A 17 -39.53 29.67 -54.15
C LEU A 17 -39.37 28.44 -53.23
N VAL A 18 -38.90 27.31 -53.74
CA VAL A 18 -38.86 26.04 -53.00
C VAL A 18 -37.48 25.39 -53.09
N LYS A 19 -36.84 25.19 -51.94
CA LYS A 19 -35.60 24.41 -51.82
C LYS A 19 -35.96 22.96 -51.48
N LEU A 20 -35.58 22.02 -52.35
CA LEU A 20 -35.83 20.59 -52.19
C LEU A 20 -34.62 19.91 -51.56
N PHE A 21 -34.84 19.19 -50.45
CA PHE A 21 -33.88 18.27 -49.85
C PHE A 21 -34.39 16.85 -50.01
N VAL A 22 -33.55 15.96 -50.56
CA VAL A 22 -33.88 14.55 -50.77
C VAL A 22 -32.82 13.72 -50.06
N SER A 23 -33.26 12.79 -49.21
CA SER A 23 -32.40 11.82 -48.53
C SER A 23 -32.82 10.40 -48.93
N SER A 24 -31.86 9.56 -49.31
CA SER A 24 -32.07 8.16 -49.67
C SER A 24 -30.83 7.32 -49.34
N ARG A 25 -30.97 5.98 -49.38
CA ARG A 25 -29.79 5.12 -49.49
C ARG A 25 -29.13 5.34 -50.86
N TYR A 26 -27.82 5.10 -50.95
CA TYR A 26 -27.10 5.29 -52.20
C TYR A 26 -27.57 4.25 -53.24
N GLU A 27 -28.20 4.76 -54.30
CA GLU A 27 -28.57 4.00 -55.49
C GLU A 27 -28.09 4.80 -56.71
N GLU A 28 -27.30 4.17 -57.60
CA GLU A 28 -26.74 4.82 -58.79
C GLU A 28 -27.81 5.50 -59.64
N ASP A 29 -28.97 4.86 -59.79
CA ASP A 29 -30.09 5.36 -60.56
C ASP A 29 -30.67 6.68 -60.02
N LEU A 30 -30.62 6.88 -58.69
CA LEU A 30 -31.11 8.08 -58.01
C LEU A 30 -30.11 9.24 -58.13
N ALA A 31 -28.83 8.96 -57.93
CA ALA A 31 -27.75 9.95 -58.07
C ALA A 31 -27.63 10.46 -59.52
N ALA A 32 -27.73 9.57 -60.51
CA ALA A 32 -27.50 9.90 -61.92
C ALA A 32 -28.55 10.82 -62.55
N GLY A 33 -29.80 10.82 -62.06
CA GLY A 33 -30.86 11.62 -62.71
C GLY A 33 -31.66 12.51 -61.78
N LEU A 34 -31.11 12.88 -60.63
CA LEU A 34 -31.48 14.13 -59.96
C LEU A 34 -30.58 15.30 -60.39
N GLY A 35 -29.36 15.02 -60.91
CA GLY A 35 -28.60 15.79 -61.90
C GLY A 35 -28.31 17.29 -61.69
N VAL A 36 -28.91 17.95 -60.70
CA VAL A 36 -28.89 19.41 -60.53
C VAL A 36 -28.88 19.70 -59.02
N GLY A 37 -27.70 19.60 -58.40
CA GLY A 37 -27.51 19.93 -56.99
C GLY A 37 -26.22 19.39 -56.39
N LYS A 38 -25.84 19.92 -55.22
CA LYS A 38 -24.73 19.39 -54.42
C LYS A 38 -25.16 18.06 -53.81
N VAL A 39 -24.57 16.96 -54.27
CA VAL A 39 -24.80 15.62 -53.69
C VAL A 39 -23.82 15.43 -52.54
N LEU A 40 -24.35 15.13 -51.36
CA LEU A 40 -23.56 14.71 -50.20
C LEU A 40 -23.68 13.20 -50.08
N ASN A 41 -22.62 12.49 -50.43
CA ASN A 41 -22.54 11.05 -50.22
C ASN A 41 -22.05 10.79 -48.80
N MET A 42 -22.85 10.13 -47.98
CA MET A 42 -22.41 9.57 -46.71
C MET A 42 -21.91 8.15 -46.97
N THR A 43 -20.63 7.88 -46.73
CA THR A 43 -20.07 6.54 -46.84
C THR A 43 -20.14 5.81 -45.51
N ILE A 44 -20.01 4.48 -45.56
CA ILE A 44 -19.98 3.62 -44.36
C ILE A 44 -18.84 4.05 -43.42
N LYS A 45 -17.69 4.47 -43.98
CA LYS A 45 -16.55 4.98 -43.20
C LYS A 45 -16.88 6.26 -42.43
N ASP A 46 -17.57 7.21 -43.07
CA ASP A 46 -17.99 8.45 -42.40
C ASP A 46 -18.97 8.12 -41.25
N THR A 47 -19.80 7.09 -41.44
CA THR A 47 -20.77 6.65 -40.43
C THR A 47 -20.09 5.96 -39.25
N GLU A 48 -19.04 5.15 -39.48
CA GLU A 48 -18.27 4.49 -38.42
C GLU A 48 -17.52 5.50 -37.54
N GLU A 49 -16.93 6.54 -38.14
CA GLU A 49 -16.26 7.61 -37.41
C GLU A 49 -17.27 8.45 -36.60
N ASP A 50 -18.42 8.80 -37.19
CA ASP A 50 -19.51 9.48 -36.50
C ASP A 50 -20.08 8.62 -35.36
N LEU A 51 -20.24 7.31 -35.56
CA LEU A 51 -20.70 6.38 -34.52
C LEU A 51 -19.68 6.30 -33.38
N GLY A 52 -18.40 6.23 -33.70
CA GLY A 52 -17.31 6.23 -32.73
C GLY A 52 -17.30 7.52 -31.88
N SER A 53 -17.43 8.68 -32.53
CA SER A 53 -17.50 9.97 -31.83
C SER A 53 -18.76 10.11 -30.98
N PHE A 54 -19.92 9.65 -31.48
CA PHE A 54 -21.18 9.68 -30.75
C PHE A 54 -21.12 8.80 -29.50
N VAL A 55 -20.69 7.54 -29.65
CA VAL A 55 -20.53 6.59 -28.53
C VAL A 55 -19.53 7.12 -27.50
N GLY A 56 -18.39 7.66 -27.95
CA GLY A 56 -17.41 8.29 -27.06
C GLY A 56 -18.00 9.47 -26.28
N SER A 57 -18.74 10.36 -26.96
CA SER A 57 -19.37 11.53 -26.33
C SER A 57 -20.47 11.16 -25.34
N GLN A 58 -21.22 10.08 -25.60
CA GLN A 58 -22.26 9.59 -24.70
C GLN A 58 -21.64 8.96 -23.46
N LEU A 59 -20.60 8.14 -23.64
CA LEU A 59 -19.87 7.54 -22.52
C LEU A 59 -19.22 8.60 -21.63
N GLU A 60 -18.63 9.64 -22.23
CA GLU A 60 -18.05 10.75 -21.48
C GLU A 60 -19.10 11.49 -20.65
N LYS A 61 -20.30 11.71 -21.20
CA LYS A 61 -21.42 12.31 -20.47
C LYS A 61 -21.88 11.41 -19.33
N ASP A 62 -22.05 10.12 -19.57
CA ASP A 62 -22.50 9.15 -18.57
C ASP A 62 -21.49 9.05 -17.41
N LEU A 63 -20.20 8.99 -17.73
CA LEU A 63 -19.09 9.03 -16.76
C LEU A 63 -19.13 10.30 -15.93
N LYS A 64 -19.17 11.48 -16.58
CA LYS A 64 -19.22 12.78 -15.88
C LYS A 64 -20.43 12.87 -14.96
N GLN A 65 -21.60 12.48 -15.45
CA GLN A 65 -22.84 12.52 -14.68
C GLN A 65 -22.74 11.63 -13.44
N ALA A 66 -22.34 10.36 -13.61
CA ALA A 66 -22.20 9.41 -12.51
C ALA A 66 -21.20 9.88 -11.45
N LEU A 67 -20.07 10.46 -11.87
CA LEU A 67 -19.06 10.99 -10.94
C LEU A 67 -19.57 12.22 -10.19
N ILE A 68 -20.18 13.20 -10.86
CA ILE A 68 -20.65 14.44 -10.23
C ILE A 68 -21.76 14.15 -9.21
N GLU A 69 -22.73 13.30 -9.57
CA GLU A 69 -23.86 12.96 -8.70
C GLU A 69 -23.42 12.26 -7.42
N ARG A 70 -22.41 11.39 -7.51
CA ARG A 70 -21.97 10.54 -6.39
C ARG A 70 -20.76 11.08 -5.63
N ALA A 71 -20.02 12.03 -6.18
CA ALA A 71 -18.83 12.59 -5.54
C ALA A 71 -19.13 13.23 -4.18
N GLN A 72 -20.33 13.81 -4.00
CA GLN A 72 -20.72 14.50 -2.77
C GLN A 72 -19.65 15.51 -2.27
N GLY A 73 -18.97 16.19 -3.21
CA GLY A 73 -17.90 17.14 -2.91
C GLY A 73 -16.51 16.54 -2.62
N MET A 74 -16.35 15.22 -2.73
CA MET A 74 -15.09 14.52 -2.45
C MET A 74 -14.27 14.29 -3.73
N PHE A 75 -13.28 15.14 -3.98
CA PHE A 75 -12.34 14.95 -5.11
C PHE A 75 -11.59 13.63 -5.02
N LEU A 76 -11.17 13.22 -3.82
CA LEU A 76 -10.48 11.94 -3.62
C LEU A 76 -11.33 10.75 -4.06
N TRP A 77 -12.65 10.79 -3.79
CA TRP A 77 -13.54 9.72 -4.24
C TRP A 77 -13.58 9.64 -5.77
N VAL A 78 -13.63 10.80 -6.44
CA VAL A 78 -13.58 10.87 -7.91
C VAL A 78 -12.27 10.30 -8.44
N THR A 79 -11.14 10.66 -7.83
CA THR A 79 -9.82 10.13 -8.20
C THR A 79 -9.79 8.60 -8.11
N LEU A 80 -10.26 8.01 -7.01
CA LEU A 80 -10.31 6.56 -6.85
C LEU A 80 -11.22 5.87 -7.87
N GLN A 81 -12.35 6.50 -8.24
CA GLN A 81 -13.23 5.95 -9.27
C GLN A 81 -12.59 6.01 -10.66
N LEU A 82 -11.89 7.10 -10.98
CA LEU A 82 -11.16 7.22 -12.24
C LEU A 82 -10.04 6.19 -12.33
N GLU A 83 -9.30 5.95 -11.24
CA GLU A 83 -8.29 4.89 -11.17
C GLU A 83 -8.92 3.50 -11.35
N TYR A 84 -10.08 3.24 -10.71
CA TYR A 84 -10.82 2.00 -10.87
C TYR A 84 -11.29 1.76 -12.30
N ILE A 85 -11.81 2.80 -12.98
CA ILE A 85 -12.27 2.71 -14.37
C ILE A 85 -11.10 2.62 -15.35
N ASN A 86 -9.94 3.20 -15.01
CA ASN A 86 -8.74 3.12 -15.83
C ASN A 86 -7.92 1.84 -15.60
N ASP A 87 -8.42 0.91 -14.79
CA ASP A 87 -7.76 -0.37 -14.51
C ASP A 87 -7.81 -1.28 -15.74
N THR A 88 -6.78 -1.20 -16.56
CA THR A 88 -6.69 -1.94 -17.82
C THR A 88 -6.69 -3.44 -17.65
N ASP A 89 -6.44 -3.99 -16.45
CA ASP A 89 -6.52 -5.42 -16.21
C ASP A 89 -7.96 -5.92 -16.14
N ARG A 90 -8.89 -5.05 -15.73
CA ARG A 90 -10.32 -5.38 -15.56
C ARG A 90 -11.18 -4.83 -16.67
N ILE A 91 -10.90 -3.61 -17.09
CA ILE A 91 -11.68 -2.88 -18.09
C ILE A 91 -11.06 -3.16 -19.45
N LYS A 92 -11.65 -4.09 -20.20
CA LYS A 92 -11.19 -4.49 -21.54
C LYS A 92 -12.11 -3.98 -22.64
N THR A 93 -13.35 -3.66 -22.30
CA THR A 93 -14.42 -3.29 -23.22
C THR A 93 -15.20 -2.09 -22.72
N LEU A 94 -15.98 -1.47 -23.62
CA LEU A 94 -16.91 -0.40 -23.26
C LEU A 94 -18.02 -0.89 -22.31
N ASP A 95 -18.42 -2.16 -22.42
CA ASP A 95 -19.42 -2.76 -21.54
C ASP A 95 -18.90 -2.85 -20.10
N ASP A 96 -17.61 -3.20 -19.92
CA ASP A 96 -16.96 -3.20 -18.60
C ASP A 96 -17.00 -1.82 -17.95
N ILE A 97 -16.80 -0.75 -18.73
CA ILE A 97 -16.93 0.64 -18.23
C ILE A 97 -18.36 0.91 -17.79
N GLN A 98 -19.36 0.54 -18.59
CA GLN A 98 -20.77 0.74 -18.22
C GLN A 98 -21.15 -0.03 -16.95
N ILE A 99 -20.65 -1.25 -16.79
CA ILE A 99 -20.84 -2.05 -15.58
C ILE A 99 -20.16 -1.36 -14.39
N ALA A 100 -18.91 -0.93 -14.54
CA ALA A 100 -18.16 -0.20 -13.51
C ALA A 100 -18.86 1.09 -13.06
N LEU A 101 -19.40 1.86 -14.00
CA LEU A 101 -20.17 3.08 -13.73
C LEU A 101 -21.43 2.81 -12.89
N ARG A 102 -22.09 1.67 -13.11
CA ARG A 102 -23.27 1.27 -12.32
C ARG A 102 -22.88 0.79 -10.92
N SER A 103 -21.71 0.18 -10.77
CA SER A 103 -21.20 -0.40 -9.52
C SER A 103 -20.27 0.51 -8.72
N LEU A 104 -20.17 1.80 -9.06
CA LEU A 104 -19.32 2.74 -8.30
C LEU A 104 -19.69 2.74 -6.81
N PRO A 105 -18.72 2.54 -5.90
CA PRO A 105 -18.93 2.58 -4.45
C PRO A 105 -19.55 3.90 -4.00
N ALA A 106 -20.52 3.84 -3.09
CA ALA A 106 -21.21 5.04 -2.62
C ALA A 106 -20.36 5.92 -1.68
N THR A 107 -19.32 5.35 -1.07
CA THR A 107 -18.48 6.05 -0.08
C THR A 107 -17.00 5.78 -0.29
N LEU A 108 -16.15 6.62 0.32
CA LEU A 108 -14.70 6.37 0.38
C LEU A 108 -14.37 5.03 1.05
N THR A 109 -15.04 4.71 2.16
CA THR A 109 -14.85 3.43 2.85
C THR A 109 -15.16 2.24 1.95
N GLN A 110 -16.25 2.28 1.18
CA GLN A 110 -16.56 1.22 0.22
C GLN A 110 -15.54 1.14 -0.91
N SER A 111 -15.00 2.29 -1.35
CA SER A 111 -13.92 2.33 -2.35
C SER A 111 -12.65 1.67 -1.81
N TYR A 112 -12.24 2.01 -0.59
CA TYR A 112 -11.10 1.36 0.05
C TYR A 112 -11.34 -0.12 0.30
N THR A 113 -12.55 -0.55 0.66
CA THR A 113 -12.90 -1.97 0.78
C THR A 113 -12.78 -2.70 -0.55
N ALA A 114 -13.22 -2.11 -1.66
CA ALA A 114 -13.05 -2.73 -2.98
C ALA A 114 -11.55 -2.88 -3.35
N ILE A 115 -10.73 -1.87 -3.04
CA ILE A 115 -9.28 -1.91 -3.26
C ILE A 115 -8.60 -2.91 -2.33
N HIS A 116 -8.96 -2.96 -1.06
CA HIS A 116 -8.41 -3.92 -0.10
C HIS A 116 -8.75 -5.36 -0.48
N ASN A 117 -10.00 -5.63 -0.89
CA ASN A 117 -10.40 -6.93 -1.43
C ASN A 117 -9.59 -7.33 -2.67
N ARG A 118 -9.20 -6.36 -3.52
CA ARG A 118 -8.30 -6.61 -4.65
C ARG A 118 -6.93 -7.05 -4.15
N ILE A 119 -6.36 -6.34 -3.18
CA ILE A 119 -5.07 -6.69 -2.57
C ILE A 119 -5.12 -8.11 -1.97
N GLU A 120 -6.22 -8.44 -1.28
CA GLU A 120 -6.43 -9.75 -0.67
C GLU A 120 -6.60 -10.90 -1.69
N ALA A 121 -6.98 -10.57 -2.93
CA ALA A 121 -7.11 -11.49 -4.06
C ALA A 121 -5.84 -11.62 -4.91
N LEU A 122 -4.79 -10.83 -4.65
CA LEU A 122 -3.50 -10.98 -5.31
C LEU A 122 -2.83 -12.32 -4.93
N GLY A 123 -1.86 -12.74 -5.75
CA GLY A 123 -1.04 -13.91 -5.43
C GLY A 123 -0.31 -13.76 -4.09
N THR A 124 0.03 -14.89 -3.47
CA THR A 124 0.57 -14.96 -2.09
C THR A 124 1.72 -13.99 -1.82
N LYS A 125 2.68 -13.87 -2.74
CA LYS A 125 3.80 -12.91 -2.65
C LYS A 125 3.28 -11.47 -2.56
N ALA A 126 2.56 -11.01 -3.59
CA ALA A 126 2.10 -9.63 -3.70
C ALA A 126 1.18 -9.23 -2.54
N LYS A 127 0.24 -10.11 -2.18
CA LYS A 127 -0.61 -9.95 -1.00
C LYS A 127 0.20 -9.79 0.29
N SER A 128 1.18 -10.66 0.53
CA SER A 128 2.03 -10.59 1.71
C SER A 128 2.84 -9.30 1.77
N VAL A 129 3.41 -8.88 0.63
CA VAL A 129 4.21 -7.65 0.51
C VAL A 129 3.34 -6.43 0.80
N ALA A 130 2.14 -6.34 0.22
CA ALA A 130 1.22 -5.23 0.47
C ALA A 130 0.81 -5.15 1.94
N ARG A 131 0.42 -6.28 2.55
CA ARG A 131 0.04 -6.32 3.97
C ARG A 131 1.19 -5.88 4.89
N MET A 132 2.39 -6.40 4.68
CA MET A 132 3.56 -5.99 5.46
C MET A 132 3.87 -4.51 5.26
N THR A 133 3.80 -4.01 4.02
CA THR A 133 3.99 -2.58 3.72
C THR A 133 3.06 -1.72 4.56
N PHE A 134 1.75 -2.04 4.62
CA PHE A 134 0.81 -1.31 5.46
C PHE A 134 1.15 -1.43 6.94
N GLN A 135 1.48 -2.62 7.45
CA GLN A 135 1.85 -2.80 8.85
C GLN A 135 3.07 -1.94 9.23
N TRP A 136 4.11 -1.90 8.40
CA TRP A 136 5.28 -1.06 8.62
C TRP A 136 4.95 0.44 8.54
N LEU A 137 4.15 0.89 7.58
CA LEU A 137 3.73 2.30 7.48
C LEU A 137 2.82 2.75 8.63
N LEU A 138 2.07 1.82 9.22
CA LEU A 138 1.19 2.09 10.35
C LEU A 138 1.94 2.07 11.69
N GLY A 139 2.90 1.14 11.88
CA GLY A 139 3.52 0.88 13.17
C GLY A 139 4.98 1.29 13.34
N ALA A 140 5.70 1.69 12.29
CA ALA A 140 7.10 2.06 12.44
C ALA A 140 7.26 3.28 13.38
N ARG A 141 8.28 3.25 14.24
CA ARG A 141 8.54 4.31 15.24
C ARG A 141 9.14 5.58 14.65
N ARG A 142 9.63 5.50 13.41
CA ARG A 142 10.08 6.61 12.59
C ARG A 142 9.80 6.32 11.13
N ILE A 143 9.90 7.34 10.30
CA ILE A 143 9.88 7.18 8.84
C ILE A 143 11.07 6.30 8.43
N LEU A 144 10.79 5.34 7.57
CA LEU A 144 11.79 4.47 6.94
C LEU A 144 12.08 4.99 5.54
N SER A 145 13.35 4.97 5.16
CA SER A 145 13.74 5.19 3.77
C SER A 145 13.14 4.11 2.84
N VAL A 146 13.07 4.40 1.55
CA VAL A 146 12.63 3.43 0.53
C VAL A 146 13.42 2.12 0.63
N ALA A 147 14.74 2.20 0.82
CA ALA A 147 15.61 1.02 0.95
C ALA A 147 15.31 0.23 2.24
N GLU A 148 15.12 0.92 3.37
CA GLU A 148 14.77 0.28 4.65
C GLU A 148 13.44 -0.48 4.56
N LEU A 149 12.40 0.14 3.98
CA LEU A 149 11.10 -0.50 3.86
C LEU A 149 11.12 -1.68 2.88
N ILE A 150 11.82 -1.55 1.74
CA ILE A 150 12.01 -2.67 0.80
C ILE A 150 12.71 -3.84 1.49
N ALA A 151 13.78 -3.56 2.24
CA ALA A 151 14.49 -4.58 2.99
C ALA A 151 13.58 -5.23 4.06
N ALA A 152 12.73 -4.44 4.72
CA ALA A 152 11.81 -4.94 5.74
C ALA A 152 10.74 -5.87 5.17
N VAL A 153 10.18 -5.52 4.01
CA VAL A 153 9.08 -6.26 3.39
C VAL A 153 9.59 -7.43 2.52
N GLY A 154 10.79 -7.29 1.95
CA GLY A 154 11.46 -8.34 1.17
C GLY A 154 11.84 -9.57 1.97
N ARG A 155 11.89 -9.46 3.31
CA ARG A 155 12.10 -10.58 4.25
C ARG A 155 10.86 -11.42 4.52
N SER A 156 9.73 -11.13 3.87
CA SER A 156 8.58 -12.03 3.95
C SER A 156 8.99 -13.44 3.53
N PRO A 157 8.57 -14.51 4.25
CA PRO A 157 8.85 -15.88 3.84
C PRO A 157 8.29 -16.22 2.45
N ASN A 158 7.35 -15.40 1.96
CA ASN A 158 6.76 -15.53 0.63
C ASN A 158 7.45 -14.68 -0.45
N CYS A 159 8.55 -13.99 -0.11
CA CYS A 159 9.28 -13.11 -1.02
C CYS A 159 10.69 -13.67 -1.29
N SER A 160 10.84 -14.36 -2.43
CA SER A 160 12.09 -15.01 -2.84
C SER A 160 12.90 -14.21 -3.88
N SER A 161 12.44 -13.03 -4.25
CA SER A 161 13.00 -12.21 -5.33
C SER A 161 13.06 -10.75 -4.91
N GLU A 162 14.04 -10.02 -5.47
CA GLU A 162 14.20 -8.59 -5.27
C GLU A 162 12.89 -7.84 -5.57
N LEU A 163 12.58 -6.85 -4.72
CA LEU A 163 11.42 -5.98 -4.86
C LEU A 163 11.90 -4.61 -5.32
N SER A 164 11.32 -4.12 -6.41
CA SER A 164 11.50 -2.74 -6.82
C SER A 164 10.53 -1.82 -6.06
N PRO A 165 10.81 -0.51 -5.98
CA PRO A 165 9.86 0.44 -5.40
C PRO A 165 8.50 0.47 -6.13
N ARG A 166 8.49 0.15 -7.44
CA ARG A 166 7.25 0.08 -8.24
C ARG A 166 6.40 -1.11 -7.84
N ASP A 167 7.01 -2.27 -7.57
CA ASP A 167 6.29 -3.47 -7.12
C ASP A 167 5.48 -3.17 -5.85
N ILE A 168 6.04 -2.41 -4.90
CA ILE A 168 5.33 -2.02 -3.68
C ILE A 168 4.10 -1.16 -3.98
N ILE A 169 4.24 -0.15 -4.84
CA ILE A 169 3.14 0.74 -5.24
C ILE A 169 2.03 -0.07 -5.92
N ASP A 170 2.41 -0.97 -6.83
CA ASP A 170 1.48 -1.77 -7.62
C ASP A 170 0.77 -2.80 -6.76
N TYR A 171 1.49 -3.52 -5.89
CA TYR A 171 0.89 -4.50 -4.98
C TYR A 171 -0.01 -3.84 -3.94
N CYS A 172 0.28 -2.61 -3.53
CA CYS A 172 -0.58 -1.82 -2.66
C CYS A 172 -1.73 -1.12 -3.40
N CYS A 173 -1.90 -1.37 -4.70
CA CYS A 173 -2.96 -0.78 -5.53
C CYS A 173 -3.04 0.76 -5.36
N GLN A 174 -1.87 1.42 -5.45
CA GLN A 174 -1.73 2.88 -5.40
C GLN A 174 -2.16 3.54 -4.07
N LEU A 175 -2.49 2.76 -3.04
CA LEU A 175 -2.72 3.29 -1.68
C LEU A 175 -1.43 3.75 -0.99
N VAL A 176 -0.27 3.48 -1.60
CA VAL A 176 1.06 3.88 -1.15
C VAL A 176 1.74 4.64 -2.27
N ILE A 177 2.42 5.73 -1.92
CA ILE A 177 3.23 6.54 -2.84
C ILE A 177 4.61 6.79 -2.25
N ILE A 178 5.56 7.16 -3.12
CA ILE A 178 6.90 7.60 -2.71
C ILE A 178 6.88 9.11 -2.53
N ASP A 179 7.28 9.54 -1.35
CA ASP A 179 7.61 10.94 -1.08
C ASP A 179 9.06 11.19 -1.51
N GLN A 180 9.22 11.98 -2.58
CA GLN A 180 10.53 12.29 -3.13
C GLN A 180 11.36 13.18 -2.19
N SER A 181 10.72 13.97 -1.33
CA SER A 181 11.42 14.91 -0.44
C SER A 181 12.12 14.19 0.71
N THR A 182 11.49 13.16 1.25
CA THR A 182 12.01 12.35 2.37
C THR A 182 12.58 11.01 1.93
N ASN A 183 12.52 10.69 0.63
CA ASN A 183 12.92 9.40 0.05
C ASN A 183 12.31 8.22 0.84
N SER A 184 11.00 8.28 1.08
CA SER A 184 10.27 7.29 1.89
C SER A 184 8.92 6.97 1.27
N PHE A 185 8.40 5.78 1.56
CA PHE A 185 7.00 5.48 1.26
C PHE A 185 6.07 6.14 2.28
N ARG A 186 4.88 6.53 1.83
CA ARG A 186 3.78 6.97 2.68
C ARG A 186 2.44 6.53 2.10
N LEU A 187 1.42 6.47 2.96
CA LEU A 187 0.05 6.28 2.49
C LEU A 187 -0.35 7.45 1.58
N ALA A 188 -1.07 7.14 0.50
CA ALA A 188 -1.46 8.11 -0.53
C ALA A 188 -2.31 9.25 0.07
N HIS A 189 -3.15 8.93 1.06
CA HIS A 189 -3.99 9.89 1.76
C HIS A 189 -4.22 9.50 3.23
N LEU A 190 -4.51 10.48 4.09
CA LEU A 190 -4.77 10.25 5.53
C LEU A 190 -5.96 9.30 5.77
N THR A 191 -7.03 9.43 4.99
CA THR A 191 -8.22 8.55 5.10
C THR A 191 -7.92 7.08 4.78
N VAL A 192 -6.81 6.78 4.07
CA VAL A 192 -6.34 5.40 3.89
C VAL A 192 -5.86 4.84 5.23
N ARG A 193 -5.15 5.64 6.03
CA ARG A 193 -4.72 5.25 7.38
C ARG A 193 -5.92 4.91 8.25
N GLU A 194 -6.89 5.82 8.31
CA GLU A 194 -8.11 5.66 9.11
C GLU A 194 -8.88 4.39 8.70
N TYR A 195 -8.96 4.13 7.40
CA TYR A 195 -9.56 2.90 6.88
C TYR A 195 -8.77 1.65 7.32
N LEU A 196 -7.44 1.62 7.11
CA LEU A 196 -6.63 0.46 7.47
C LEU A 196 -6.66 0.18 8.97
N GLU A 197 -6.60 1.22 9.81
CA GLU A 197 -6.68 1.11 11.28
C GLU A 197 -8.05 0.58 11.75
N SER A 198 -9.11 0.71 10.94
CA SER A 198 -10.41 0.09 11.22
C SER A 198 -10.45 -1.42 10.98
N LEU A 199 -9.48 -2.00 10.27
CA LEU A 199 -9.44 -3.41 9.94
C LEU A 199 -8.68 -4.22 11.01
N ASN A 200 -9.29 -5.30 11.48
CA ASN A 200 -8.72 -6.15 12.53
C ASN A 200 -7.35 -6.77 12.16
N VAL A 201 -7.09 -6.99 10.87
CA VAL A 201 -5.79 -7.51 10.38
C VAL A 201 -4.63 -6.54 10.55
N TYR A 202 -4.92 -5.26 10.81
CA TYR A 202 -3.96 -4.20 11.11
C TYR A 202 -4.16 -3.67 12.53
N CYS A 203 -4.71 -4.48 13.45
CA CYS A 203 -4.72 -4.11 14.86
C CYS A 203 -3.27 -4.03 15.41
N ARG A 204 -3.08 -3.22 16.45
CA ARG A 204 -1.76 -2.92 17.00
C ARG A 204 -0.91 -4.17 17.34
N PRO A 205 -1.44 -5.23 17.98
CA PRO A 205 -0.65 -6.43 18.25
C PRO A 205 -0.15 -7.15 16.99
N GLU A 206 -0.96 -7.21 15.93
CA GLU A 206 -0.55 -7.82 14.65
C GLU A 206 0.55 -6.99 13.98
N ILE A 207 0.44 -5.66 14.02
CA ILE A 207 1.46 -4.75 13.51
C ILE A 207 2.77 -4.92 14.28
N SER A 208 2.72 -4.83 15.62
CA SER A 208 3.91 -4.96 16.47
C SER A 208 4.57 -6.33 16.30
N LEU A 209 3.79 -7.41 16.12
CA LEU A 209 4.32 -8.75 15.85
C LEU A 209 5.09 -8.80 14.54
N THR A 210 4.51 -8.27 13.45
CA THR A 210 5.18 -8.24 12.14
C THR A 210 6.48 -7.46 12.21
N ILE A 211 6.46 -6.27 12.81
CA ILE A 211 7.65 -5.40 12.89
C ILE A 211 8.73 -6.05 13.76
N ALA A 212 8.36 -6.60 14.92
CA ALA A 212 9.30 -7.28 15.81
C ALA A 212 9.97 -8.48 15.12
N LYS A 213 9.20 -9.31 14.41
CA LYS A 213 9.75 -10.43 13.62
C LYS A 213 10.70 -9.95 12.53
N GLY A 214 10.29 -8.96 11.74
CA GLY A 214 11.14 -8.42 10.68
C GLY A 214 12.44 -7.80 11.19
N CYS A 215 12.44 -7.25 12.41
CA CYS A 215 13.66 -6.76 13.04
C CYS A 215 14.54 -7.89 13.60
N LEU A 216 13.97 -8.91 14.24
CA LEU A 216 14.74 -10.06 14.75
C LEU A 216 15.39 -10.86 13.62
N ASP A 217 14.71 -10.97 12.48
CA ASP A 217 15.21 -11.64 11.27
C ASP A 217 16.50 -11.00 10.72
N VAL A 218 16.79 -9.74 11.05
CA VAL A 218 18.08 -9.09 10.73
C VAL A 218 19.27 -9.83 11.34
N TYR A 219 19.06 -10.48 12.49
CA TYR A 219 20.09 -11.20 13.24
C TYR A 219 19.96 -12.72 13.08
N LEU A 220 18.73 -13.23 12.98
CA LEU A 220 18.45 -14.67 12.90
C LEU A 220 18.55 -15.23 11.47
N GLY A 221 18.39 -14.38 10.45
CA GLY A 221 18.37 -14.80 9.06
C GLY A 221 19.78 -14.97 8.48
N ASP A 222 19.92 -15.91 7.54
CA ASP A 222 21.16 -16.22 6.81
C ASP A 222 21.49 -15.17 5.72
N ASN A 223 20.60 -14.19 5.52
CA ASN A 223 20.67 -13.23 4.43
C ASN A 223 21.57 -12.03 4.79
N GLY A 224 22.76 -11.97 4.16
CA GLY A 224 23.77 -10.91 4.31
C GLY A 224 23.31 -9.47 4.04
N ASP A 225 22.09 -9.26 3.54
CA ASP A 225 21.47 -7.95 3.25
C ASP A 225 20.84 -7.28 4.49
N GLY A 226 21.21 -7.74 5.70
CA GLY A 226 20.87 -7.15 7.01
C GLY A 226 21.04 -5.62 7.09
N LEU A 227 21.94 -5.06 6.27
CA LEU A 227 22.30 -3.64 6.23
C LEU A 227 21.09 -2.70 6.20
N GLY A 228 20.05 -3.05 5.43
CA GLY A 228 18.90 -2.18 5.22
C GLY A 228 18.03 -1.93 6.44
N LEU A 229 18.14 -2.69 7.55
CA LEU A 229 17.36 -2.42 8.77
C LEU A 229 18.23 -2.22 10.02
N ARG A 230 19.56 -2.26 9.90
CA ARG A 230 20.50 -2.16 11.04
C ARG A 230 20.49 -0.80 11.75
N ASP A 231 19.84 0.23 11.19
CA ASP A 231 19.67 1.53 11.87
C ASP A 231 18.27 1.69 12.52
N TYR A 232 17.38 0.72 12.32
CA TYR A 232 16.04 0.69 12.93
C TYR A 232 15.92 -0.46 13.93
N ALA A 233 16.22 -1.68 13.47
CA ALA A 233 16.03 -2.92 14.22
C ALA A 233 16.65 -2.87 15.63
N PRO A 234 17.92 -2.44 15.84
CA PRO A 234 18.54 -2.54 17.15
C PRO A 234 17.78 -1.77 18.24
N LYS A 235 17.19 -0.63 17.88
CA LYS A 235 16.47 0.25 18.81
C LYS A 235 15.05 -0.22 19.10
N TYR A 236 14.36 -0.67 18.06
CA TYR A 236 12.90 -0.74 18.13
C TYR A 236 12.35 -2.15 18.25
N TRP A 237 13.09 -3.19 17.88
CA TRP A 237 12.59 -4.56 18.06
C TRP A 237 12.17 -4.87 19.51
N PRO A 238 12.93 -4.47 20.56
CA PRO A 238 12.53 -4.78 21.92
C PRO A 238 11.25 -4.05 22.34
N VAL A 239 11.06 -2.84 21.81
CA VAL A 239 9.89 -1.99 22.04
C VAL A 239 8.65 -2.61 21.39
N HIS A 240 8.78 -3.13 20.17
CA HIS A 240 7.66 -3.80 19.49
C HIS A 240 7.27 -5.12 20.18
N VAL A 241 8.23 -5.86 20.75
CA VAL A 241 7.92 -7.05 21.57
C VAL A 241 7.22 -6.65 22.86
N GLU A 242 7.64 -5.56 23.51
CA GLU A 242 7.00 -5.05 24.73
C GLU A 242 5.51 -4.71 24.51
N GLU A 243 5.15 -4.17 23.34
CA GLU A 243 3.76 -3.84 22.96
C GLU A 243 2.86 -5.05 22.73
N LEU A 244 3.41 -6.26 22.62
CA LEU A 244 2.60 -7.48 22.55
C LEU A 244 1.98 -7.81 23.92
N GLU A 245 2.43 -7.21 25.02
CA GLU A 245 1.90 -7.40 26.37
C GLU A 245 1.57 -8.87 26.68
N SER A 246 0.33 -9.22 27.05
CA SER A 246 -0.13 -10.60 27.25
C SER A 246 -1.05 -11.08 26.12
N THR A 247 -0.83 -10.63 24.89
CA THR A 247 -1.64 -11.02 23.73
C THR A 247 -1.23 -12.41 23.21
N SER A 248 -2.09 -13.06 22.44
CA SER A 248 -1.78 -14.34 21.80
C SER A 248 -0.60 -14.26 20.83
N GLN A 249 -0.35 -13.07 20.26
CA GLN A 249 0.76 -12.80 19.35
C GLN A 249 2.13 -13.02 20.01
N ARG A 250 2.20 -12.92 21.33
CA ARG A 250 3.43 -13.13 22.09
C ARG A 250 3.98 -14.56 21.96
N ASN A 251 3.10 -15.55 21.88
CA ASN A 251 3.49 -16.94 21.63
C ASN A 251 4.13 -17.13 20.25
N HIS A 252 3.78 -16.27 19.28
CA HIS A 252 4.33 -16.35 17.93
C HIS A 252 5.73 -15.74 17.79
N ILE A 253 6.22 -15.02 18.80
CA ILE A 253 7.58 -14.45 18.82
C ILE A 253 8.51 -15.15 19.80
N GLU A 254 7.98 -15.99 20.70
CA GLU A 254 8.75 -16.73 21.70
C GLU A 254 9.95 -17.48 21.10
N ILE A 255 9.73 -18.31 20.08
CA ILE A 255 10.82 -19.10 19.47
C ILE A 255 11.92 -18.21 18.88
N PRO A 256 11.63 -17.25 17.97
CA PRO A 256 12.64 -16.30 17.49
C PRO A 256 13.37 -15.56 18.61
N LEU A 257 12.65 -15.17 19.66
CA LEU A 257 13.20 -14.42 20.77
C LEU A 257 14.18 -15.28 21.60
N VAL A 258 13.81 -16.53 21.90
CA VAL A 258 14.69 -17.48 22.60
C VAL A 258 15.92 -17.79 21.74
N ASP A 259 15.74 -18.03 20.45
CA ASP A 259 16.85 -18.30 19.52
C ASP A 259 17.83 -17.13 19.48
N PHE A 260 17.33 -15.90 19.42
CA PHE A 260 18.14 -14.68 19.43
C PHE A 260 19.05 -14.56 20.66
N PHE A 261 18.59 -15.00 21.83
CA PHE A 261 19.39 -14.92 23.06
C PHE A 261 20.24 -16.15 23.37
N THR A 262 20.01 -17.28 22.69
CA THR A 262 20.62 -18.57 23.08
C THR A 262 21.43 -19.26 21.99
N LYS A 263 21.26 -18.84 20.73
CA LYS A 263 21.97 -19.42 19.58
C LYS A 263 22.91 -18.40 18.96
N GLY A 264 23.98 -18.90 18.35
CA GLY A 264 24.95 -18.09 17.61
C GLY A 264 25.56 -16.96 18.45
N GLU A 265 25.96 -15.89 17.77
CA GLU A 265 26.45 -14.63 18.35
C GLU A 265 25.43 -13.49 18.12
N HIS A 266 24.14 -13.84 17.94
CA HIS A 266 23.09 -12.90 17.53
C HIS A 266 22.91 -11.74 18.53
N PHE A 267 23.00 -12.04 19.83
CA PHE A 267 22.85 -11.06 20.89
C PHE A 267 24.04 -10.10 20.93
N GLU A 268 25.25 -10.62 20.78
CA GLU A 268 26.50 -9.86 20.73
C GLU A 268 26.52 -8.93 19.50
N ASP A 269 26.17 -9.46 18.32
CA ASP A 269 26.05 -8.70 17.07
C ASP A 269 25.04 -7.54 17.20
N TRP A 270 23.89 -7.82 17.81
CA TRP A 270 22.89 -6.80 18.09
C TRP A 270 23.39 -5.75 19.09
N LEU A 271 24.10 -6.15 20.14
CA LEU A 271 24.65 -5.22 21.12
C LEU A 271 25.66 -4.27 20.46
N ASP A 272 26.49 -4.76 19.55
CA ASP A 272 27.46 -3.93 18.85
C ASP A 272 26.79 -2.97 17.87
N ASP A 273 25.76 -3.41 17.14
CA ASP A 273 24.92 -2.52 16.34
C ASP A 273 24.20 -1.48 17.21
N LEU A 274 23.64 -1.87 18.37
CA LEU A 274 22.97 -0.96 19.27
C LEU A 274 23.93 0.11 19.80
N LYS A 275 25.14 -0.26 20.21
CA LYS A 275 26.19 0.70 20.61
C LYS A 275 26.50 1.68 19.49
N ARG A 276 26.66 1.18 18.26
CA ARG A 276 26.91 2.00 17.07
C ARG A 276 25.79 3.00 16.84
N VAL A 277 24.53 2.56 16.83
CA VAL A 277 23.40 3.45 16.54
C VAL A 277 23.20 4.47 17.68
N LEU A 278 23.44 4.10 18.95
CA LEU A 278 23.36 5.04 20.07
C LEU A 278 24.53 6.03 20.14
N SER A 279 25.72 5.68 19.62
CA SER A 279 26.87 6.60 19.63
C SER A 279 26.74 7.73 18.62
N TYR A 280 26.12 7.47 17.46
CA TYR A 280 25.87 8.49 16.43
C TYR A 280 24.91 9.60 16.86
N GLU A 281 24.07 9.38 17.86
CA GLU A 281 23.08 10.36 18.34
C GLU A 281 23.53 11.14 19.58
N LYS A 282 24.73 10.86 20.12
CA LYS A 282 25.26 11.54 21.31
C LYS A 282 25.76 12.96 21.00
N ASP A 283 24.84 13.88 20.74
CA ASP A 283 25.04 15.33 20.91
C ASP A 283 24.76 15.77 22.38
N GLY A 284 24.94 14.85 23.35
CA GLY A 284 25.01 15.17 24.77
C GLY A 284 23.70 15.21 25.56
N THR A 285 22.54 15.02 24.91
CA THR A 285 21.23 14.91 25.58
C THR A 285 20.49 13.66 25.13
N TRP A 286 20.13 12.78 26.08
CA TRP A 286 19.21 11.67 25.85
C TRP A 286 17.85 12.24 25.45
N GLY A 287 17.48 12.08 24.19
CA GLY A 287 16.32 12.73 23.58
C GLY A 287 14.98 12.05 23.92
N SER A 288 14.99 10.76 24.25
CA SER A 288 13.76 9.97 24.46
C SER A 288 13.81 8.95 25.61
N THR A 289 12.64 8.57 26.12
CA THR A 289 12.47 7.49 27.12
C THR A 289 13.01 6.14 26.62
N ILE A 290 12.93 5.89 25.31
CA ILE A 290 13.42 4.66 24.68
C ILE A 290 14.94 4.61 24.76
N GLU A 291 15.65 5.68 24.42
CA GLU A 291 17.12 5.70 24.49
C GLU A 291 17.61 5.49 25.92
N ARG A 292 16.94 6.08 26.92
CA ARG A 292 17.26 5.83 28.34
C ARG A 292 17.07 4.37 28.73
N LYS A 293 15.99 3.72 28.27
CA LYS A 293 15.77 2.28 28.46
C LYS A 293 16.89 1.46 27.80
N LEU A 294 17.28 1.81 26.57
CA LEU A 294 18.32 1.12 25.79
C LEU A 294 19.72 1.30 26.40
N ASP A 295 20.03 2.48 26.95
CA ASP A 295 21.30 2.73 27.62
C ASP A 295 21.43 1.97 28.95
N ALA A 296 20.32 1.72 29.64
CA ALA A 296 20.30 0.91 30.84
C ALA A 296 20.62 -0.58 30.59
N LEU A 297 20.72 -1.01 29.33
CA LEU A 297 20.99 -2.40 28.96
C LEU A 297 22.48 -2.76 29.04
N PHE A 298 23.37 -1.78 28.91
CA PHE A 298 24.80 -2.04 28.87
C PHE A 298 25.35 -2.36 30.26
N SER A 299 26.28 -3.30 30.30
CA SER A 299 26.94 -3.76 31.51
C SER A 299 28.41 -4.11 31.22
N PRO A 300 29.28 -4.12 32.25
CA PRO A 300 30.71 -4.41 32.07
C PRO A 300 30.98 -5.78 31.43
N SER A 301 30.16 -6.78 31.75
CA SER A 301 30.12 -8.09 31.11
C SER A 301 28.78 -8.23 30.39
N GLN A 302 28.79 -8.40 29.07
CA GLN A 302 27.57 -8.47 28.27
C GLN A 302 26.60 -9.51 28.85
N SER A 303 25.34 -9.12 29.04
CA SER A 303 24.35 -9.93 29.75
C SER A 303 22.95 -9.66 29.23
N PRO A 304 22.23 -10.69 28.73
CA PRO A 304 20.85 -10.53 28.29
C PRO A 304 19.87 -10.14 29.41
N LEU A 305 20.27 -10.31 30.69
CA LEU A 305 19.44 -10.04 31.88
C LEU A 305 18.79 -8.67 31.84
N PHE A 306 19.53 -7.63 31.44
CA PHE A 306 19.04 -6.26 31.47
C PHE A 306 18.00 -6.00 30.38
N VAL A 307 18.19 -6.56 29.17
CA VAL A 307 17.21 -6.45 28.08
C VAL A 307 15.93 -7.16 28.46
N ILE A 308 16.07 -8.40 28.92
CA ILE A 308 14.97 -9.23 29.37
C ILE A 308 14.20 -8.55 30.50
N SER A 309 14.89 -7.90 31.45
CA SER A 309 14.25 -7.21 32.57
C SER A 309 13.57 -5.91 32.13
N CYS A 310 14.24 -5.08 31.33
CA CYS A 310 13.73 -3.77 30.88
C CYS A 310 12.48 -3.85 30.01
N PHE A 311 12.38 -4.88 29.16
CA PHE A 311 11.27 -5.07 28.24
C PHE A 311 10.36 -6.23 28.65
N GLY A 312 10.73 -6.95 29.71
CA GLY A 312 9.98 -8.02 30.34
C GLY A 312 9.77 -9.22 29.45
N PHE A 313 10.84 -9.77 28.88
CA PHE A 313 10.84 -11.00 28.06
C PHE A 313 10.85 -12.25 28.95
N VAL A 314 9.77 -12.42 29.72
CA VAL A 314 9.66 -13.48 30.75
C VAL A 314 9.81 -14.87 30.15
N GLU A 315 9.39 -15.07 28.90
CA GLU A 315 9.53 -16.31 28.13
C GLU A 315 11.00 -16.75 28.04
N VAL A 316 11.90 -15.78 27.83
CA VAL A 316 13.34 -16.02 27.73
C VAL A 316 13.90 -16.42 29.10
N LEU A 317 13.45 -15.77 30.18
CA LEU A 317 13.84 -16.16 31.54
C LEU A 317 13.36 -17.56 31.89
N GLN A 318 12.26 -18.04 31.34
CA GLN A 318 11.75 -19.38 31.66
C GLN A 318 12.62 -20.49 31.05
N THR A 319 13.42 -20.17 30.04
CA THR A 319 14.31 -21.10 29.35
C THR A 319 15.56 -21.43 30.18
N THR A 320 15.82 -22.72 30.40
CA THR A 320 16.91 -23.22 31.25
C THR A 320 18.30 -22.75 30.79
N ALA A 321 18.51 -22.60 29.47
CA ALA A 321 19.77 -22.12 28.90
C ALA A 321 20.14 -20.71 29.38
N VAL A 322 19.15 -19.82 29.49
CA VAL A 322 19.36 -18.44 29.93
C VAL A 322 19.47 -18.35 31.45
N LYS A 323 18.68 -19.12 32.19
CA LYS A 323 18.72 -19.13 33.68
C LYS A 323 20.09 -19.50 34.24
N ILE A 324 20.78 -20.44 33.61
CA ILE A 324 22.05 -20.99 34.14
C ILE A 324 23.24 -20.04 33.89
N GLN A 325 23.16 -19.20 32.85
CA GLN A 325 24.26 -18.35 32.43
C GLN A 325 24.25 -16.93 33.03
N GLN A 326 23.20 -16.55 33.76
CA GLN A 326 23.04 -15.17 34.23
C GLN A 326 23.33 -15.00 35.72
N ASP A 327 24.23 -14.07 36.05
CA ASP A 327 24.35 -13.54 37.40
C ASP A 327 23.22 -12.54 37.68
N LEU A 328 22.21 -12.97 38.43
CA LEU A 328 21.06 -12.14 38.79
C LEU A 328 21.43 -10.91 39.64
N ASN A 329 22.60 -10.92 40.29
CA ASN A 329 23.09 -9.80 41.09
C ASN A 329 23.98 -8.85 40.28
N GLN A 330 24.22 -9.14 39.01
CA GLN A 330 24.98 -8.28 38.13
C GLN A 330 24.33 -6.90 38.05
N LYS A 331 25.18 -5.87 38.05
CA LYS A 331 24.77 -4.48 37.86
C LYS A 331 25.09 -4.01 36.45
N ASN A 332 24.20 -3.20 35.90
CA ASN A 332 24.45 -2.50 34.64
C ASN A 332 25.50 -1.39 34.83
N GLN A 333 25.87 -0.69 33.75
CA GLN A 333 26.84 0.41 33.79
C GLN A 333 26.44 1.57 34.73
N HIS A 334 25.16 1.66 35.08
CA HIS A 334 24.62 2.66 36.01
C HIS A 334 24.45 2.13 37.45
N GLY A 335 24.92 0.92 37.75
CA GLY A 335 24.82 0.32 39.09
C GLY A 335 23.44 -0.27 39.44
N SER A 336 22.51 -0.36 38.49
CA SER A 336 21.18 -0.95 38.68
C SER A 336 21.18 -2.46 38.44
N ALA A 337 20.46 -3.20 39.28
CA ALA A 337 20.22 -4.64 39.10
C ALA A 337 19.07 -4.88 38.11
N GLY A 338 19.05 -6.04 37.46
CA GLY A 338 17.97 -6.43 36.52
C GLY A 338 16.57 -6.34 37.15
N LEU A 339 16.42 -6.83 38.39
CA LEU A 339 15.14 -6.76 39.12
C LEU A 339 14.63 -5.33 39.32
N TYR A 340 15.53 -4.36 39.54
CA TYR A 340 15.14 -2.96 39.63
C TYR A 340 14.58 -2.43 38.30
N LEU A 341 15.22 -2.78 37.19
CA LEU A 341 14.75 -2.38 35.85
C LEU A 341 13.39 -3.00 35.51
N ALA A 342 13.16 -4.25 35.93
CA ALA A 342 11.85 -4.90 35.78
C ALA A 342 10.75 -4.23 36.62
N LEU A 343 11.09 -3.72 37.82
CA LEU A 343 10.15 -2.97 38.66
C LEU A 343 9.82 -1.59 38.07
N VAL A 344 10.83 -0.86 37.58
CA VAL A 344 10.63 0.46 36.95
C VAL A 344 9.79 0.36 35.68
N ARG A 345 9.80 -0.78 34.98
CA ARG A 345 8.90 -1.04 33.84
C ARG A 345 7.43 -1.14 34.27
N ALA A 346 7.14 -1.66 35.46
CA ALA A 346 5.78 -1.94 35.93
C ALA A 346 5.04 -0.71 36.49
N ILE A 347 5.74 0.43 36.58
CA ILE A 347 5.25 1.74 37.03
C ILE A 347 5.10 2.63 35.81
#